data_AF-S5Z306-F1
#
_entry.id   AF-S5Z306-F1
#
_cell.length_a   1.000
_cell.length_b   1.000
_cell.length_c   1.000
_cell.angle_alpha   90.00
_cell.angle_beta   90.00
_cell.angle_gamma   90.00
#
_symmetry.space_group_name_H-M   'P 1'
#
loop_
_entity.id
_entity.type
_entity.pdbx_description
1 polymer ?
#
loop_
_entity_poly.entity_id
_entity_poly.type
_entity_poly.pdbx_seq_one_letter_code
_entity_poly.pdbx_strand_id
1 'polypeptide(L)'
;MKRMLISGLAAALLVLPGWAVAEVKGKQQSKPKWADKNKDGIPDDWELKYKLGLGKNVANQDNDRDGLTNRVEYNLRLNPTKNDTDKDKILDGDEDTDRDGLTNSAEVALGTKPEDADSDNDRVKDGAEKQGKTKLANVISMLELQIKTPAHQTIKIGYHWANRHSHLLIKDPTRQVTKDAVQSLINDLQASPSWSNDEIIAKIQTLFSLDIPFRLELEWKYGSGRARKLSVKQVQGNIENTGQLGDHENDDDQGHNDNGGNIGGDDDHNDDDRDE
;
A
#
# COMPACT_ATOMS: atom_id res chain seq x y z
N MET A 1 -90.56 31.36 18.60
CA MET A 1 -90.68 31.49 17.13
C MET A 1 -89.56 30.67 16.48
N LYS A 2 -89.92 29.81 15.50
CA LYS A 2 -89.14 29.20 14.38
C LYS A 2 -87.61 29.02 14.55
N ARG A 3 -87.10 27.77 14.62
CA ARG A 3 -86.77 26.80 13.53
C ARG A 3 -85.36 26.98 12.92
N MET A 4 -84.62 25.85 12.95
CA MET A 4 -83.87 25.23 11.83
C MET A 4 -82.55 25.85 11.31
N LEU A 5 -81.52 24.97 11.34
CA LEU A 5 -80.72 24.46 10.22
C LEU A 5 -79.75 25.36 9.43
N ILE A 6 -78.52 24.84 9.36
CA ILE A 6 -77.73 24.50 8.16
C ILE A 6 -77.15 25.63 7.29
N SER A 7 -75.82 25.50 7.12
CA SER A 7 -74.99 25.83 5.95
C SER A 7 -74.89 27.30 5.54
N GLY A 8 -73.69 27.67 5.13
CA GLY A 8 -73.51 28.88 4.34
C GLY A 8 -72.06 29.32 4.29
N LEU A 9 -71.30 28.63 3.47
CA LEU A 9 -69.95 28.98 3.03
C LEU A 9 -69.86 30.45 2.59
N ALA A 10 -68.89 31.21 3.10
CA ALA A 10 -68.30 32.35 2.40
C ALA A 10 -66.91 32.64 2.99
N ALA A 11 -65.91 31.92 2.48
CA ALA A 11 -64.52 32.29 2.66
C ALA A 11 -64.26 33.57 1.87
N ALA A 12 -64.12 34.70 2.57
CA ALA A 12 -63.60 35.93 2.03
C ALA A 12 -62.24 36.21 2.70
N LEU A 13 -61.18 35.56 2.21
CA LEU A 13 -59.83 35.89 2.63
C LEU A 13 -59.38 37.12 1.83
N LEU A 14 -59.16 38.21 2.55
CA LEU A 14 -58.66 39.49 2.04
C LEU A 14 -57.34 39.30 1.29
N VAL A 15 -57.35 39.63 0.00
CA VAL A 15 -56.14 39.79 -0.82
C VAL A 15 -55.53 41.15 -0.49
N LEU A 16 -54.35 41.14 0.14
CA LEU A 16 -53.46 42.31 0.25
C LEU A 16 -52.47 42.34 -0.93
N PRO A 17 -52.00 43.53 -1.34
CA PRO A 17 -51.32 43.74 -2.61
C PRO A 17 -49.91 43.16 -2.62
N GLY A 18 -49.50 42.73 -3.83
CA GLY A 18 -48.27 42.02 -4.08
C GLY A 18 -47.01 42.75 -3.63
N TRP A 19 -46.22 42.03 -2.82
CA TRP A 19 -44.78 42.05 -3.04
C TRP A 19 -44.49 41.05 -4.15
N ALA A 20 -43.94 41.58 -5.25
CA ALA A 20 -43.29 40.75 -6.23
C ALA A 20 -42.26 39.89 -5.50
N VAL A 21 -42.50 38.59 -5.44
CA VAL A 21 -41.43 37.63 -5.26
C VAL A 21 -40.56 37.82 -6.49
N ALA A 22 -39.49 38.60 -6.34
CA ALA A 22 -38.37 38.49 -7.24
C ALA A 22 -37.92 37.04 -7.10
N GLU A 23 -38.36 36.21 -8.05
CA GLU A 23 -37.70 34.96 -8.37
C GLU A 23 -36.27 35.37 -8.75
N VAL A 24 -35.41 35.45 -7.73
CA VAL A 24 -33.98 35.26 -7.94
C VAL A 24 -33.92 33.86 -8.51
N LYS A 25 -33.97 33.78 -9.84
CA LYS A 25 -33.46 32.66 -10.59
C LYS A 25 -32.08 32.45 -10.00
N GLY A 26 -31.98 31.44 -9.13
CA GLY A 26 -30.72 30.90 -8.66
C GLY A 26 -29.97 30.55 -9.92
N LYS A 27 -29.16 31.48 -10.41
CA LYS A 27 -28.28 31.27 -11.54
C LYS A 27 -27.20 30.37 -11.00
N GLN A 28 -27.51 29.09 -11.13
CA GLN A 28 -26.60 27.96 -11.20
C GLN A 28 -25.62 27.93 -10.03
N GLN A 29 -25.94 27.10 -9.04
CA GLN A 29 -24.93 26.49 -8.19
C GLN A 29 -23.81 26.00 -9.13
N SER A 30 -22.73 26.77 -9.21
CA SER A 30 -21.67 26.53 -10.17
C SER A 30 -21.05 25.19 -9.82
N LYS A 31 -21.04 24.28 -10.82
CA LYS A 31 -20.33 23.01 -10.74
C LYS A 31 -18.92 23.28 -10.18
N PRO A 32 -18.42 22.46 -9.25
CA PRO A 32 -17.21 22.79 -8.49
C PRO A 32 -16.00 22.97 -9.40
N LYS A 33 -15.21 23.97 -9.05
CA LYS A 33 -14.10 24.58 -9.80
C LYS A 33 -12.80 23.77 -9.67
N TRP A 34 -12.78 22.53 -10.17
CA TRP A 34 -11.57 21.66 -10.18
C TRP A 34 -11.25 21.15 -11.59
N ALA A 35 -11.34 21.98 -12.62
CA ALA A 35 -10.83 21.54 -13.92
C ALA A 35 -9.30 21.41 -13.82
N ASP A 36 -8.75 20.24 -14.14
CA ASP A 36 -7.35 20.05 -14.55
C ASP A 36 -7.39 19.87 -16.07
N LYS A 37 -7.38 20.99 -16.80
CA LYS A 37 -7.63 21.00 -18.24
C LYS A 37 -6.39 20.58 -19.02
N ASN A 38 -5.21 20.92 -18.53
CA ASN A 38 -3.91 20.56 -19.11
C ASN A 38 -3.48 19.12 -18.74
N LYS A 39 -4.17 18.47 -17.78
CA LYS A 39 -3.95 17.10 -17.30
C LYS A 39 -2.53 16.89 -16.81
N ASP A 40 -1.98 17.87 -16.11
CA ASP A 40 -0.65 17.79 -15.53
C ASP A 40 -0.63 17.42 -14.04
N GLY A 41 -1.82 17.18 -13.48
CA GLY A 41 -2.01 16.74 -12.11
C GLY A 41 -2.22 17.89 -11.13
N ILE A 42 -2.27 19.14 -11.59
CA ILE A 42 -2.58 20.30 -10.76
C ILE A 42 -3.92 20.90 -11.21
N PRO A 43 -4.86 21.18 -10.30
CA PRO A 43 -6.09 21.89 -10.65
C PRO A 43 -5.81 23.30 -11.19
N ASP A 44 -6.48 23.68 -12.29
CA ASP A 44 -6.34 24.98 -12.96
C ASP A 44 -6.54 26.15 -11.97
N ASP A 45 -7.40 26.00 -10.95
CA ASP A 45 -7.69 27.06 -9.98
C ASP A 45 -6.54 27.29 -8.98
N TRP A 46 -5.79 26.25 -8.64
CA TRP A 46 -4.57 26.34 -7.86
C TRP A 46 -3.47 27.00 -8.69
N GLU A 47 -3.28 26.59 -9.94
CA GLU A 47 -2.30 27.22 -10.84
C GLU A 47 -2.59 28.72 -11.05
N LEU A 48 -3.88 29.09 -11.22
CA LEU A 48 -4.31 30.49 -11.36
C LEU A 48 -4.16 31.30 -10.06
N LYS A 49 -4.35 30.68 -8.88
CA LYS A 49 -4.16 31.33 -7.58
C LYS A 49 -2.72 31.85 -7.44
N TYR A 50 -1.75 31.06 -7.88
CA TYR A 50 -0.32 31.37 -7.80
C TYR A 50 0.26 31.99 -9.08
N LYS A 51 -0.57 32.18 -10.11
CA LYS A 51 -0.20 32.81 -11.40
C LYS A 51 0.89 32.06 -12.16
N LEU A 52 0.89 30.72 -12.10
CA LEU A 52 1.92 29.86 -12.71
C LEU A 52 1.72 29.66 -14.22
N GLY A 53 0.48 29.78 -14.70
CA GLY A 53 0.09 29.45 -16.08
C GLY A 53 -0.87 28.25 -16.11
N LEU A 54 -1.21 27.76 -17.30
CA LEU A 54 -2.06 26.56 -17.51
C LEU A 54 -1.43 25.63 -18.57
N GLY A 55 -0.10 25.64 -18.64
CA GLY A 55 0.65 24.85 -19.61
C GLY A 55 1.03 23.51 -19.00
N LYS A 56 0.99 22.43 -19.76
CA LYS A 56 1.29 21.06 -19.27
C LYS A 56 2.63 20.88 -18.55
N ASN A 57 3.59 21.77 -18.78
CA ASN A 57 4.91 21.72 -18.13
C ASN A 57 4.97 22.51 -16.82
N VAL A 58 3.94 23.29 -16.48
CA VAL A 58 3.87 24.09 -15.25
C VAL A 58 4.05 23.21 -14.03
N ALA A 59 3.41 22.05 -13.99
CA ALA A 59 3.56 21.08 -12.90
C ALA A 59 5.00 20.61 -12.62
N ASN A 60 5.90 20.65 -13.62
CA ASN A 60 7.29 20.22 -13.48
C ASN A 60 8.28 21.38 -13.27
N GLN A 61 7.79 22.62 -13.18
CA GLN A 61 8.63 23.77 -12.91
C GLN A 61 8.85 23.90 -11.41
N ASP A 62 10.00 24.44 -11.05
CA ASP A 62 10.37 24.87 -9.70
C ASP A 62 10.43 26.41 -9.77
N ASN A 63 9.35 27.07 -9.35
CA ASN A 63 9.12 28.47 -9.67
C ASN A 63 9.83 29.43 -8.70
N ASP A 64 10.04 29.03 -7.45
CA ASP A 64 10.75 29.78 -6.41
C ASP A 64 12.15 29.23 -6.09
N ARG A 65 12.53 28.09 -6.67
CA ARG A 65 13.89 27.54 -6.69
C ARG A 65 14.35 27.00 -5.35
N ASP A 66 13.46 26.35 -4.62
CA ASP A 66 13.78 25.61 -3.39
C ASP A 66 14.13 24.13 -3.63
N GLY A 67 14.02 23.65 -4.87
CA GLY A 67 14.28 22.26 -5.23
C GLY A 67 13.03 21.37 -5.31
N LEU A 68 11.83 21.91 -5.10
CA LEU A 68 10.56 21.23 -5.30
C LEU A 68 9.89 21.69 -6.59
N THR A 69 9.16 20.78 -7.24
CA THR A 69 8.32 21.17 -8.39
C THR A 69 6.96 21.63 -7.90
N ASN A 70 6.29 22.50 -8.66
CA ASN A 70 4.93 22.97 -8.38
C ASN A 70 3.94 21.83 -8.06
N ARG A 71 4.12 20.65 -8.65
CA ARG A 71 3.29 19.46 -8.33
C ARG A 71 3.57 18.88 -6.95
N VAL A 72 4.84 18.79 -6.56
CA VAL A 72 5.23 18.32 -5.23
C VAL A 72 4.69 19.30 -4.19
N GLU A 73 4.86 20.59 -4.42
CA GLU A 73 4.34 21.63 -3.53
C GLU A 73 2.80 21.63 -3.43
N TYR A 74 2.10 21.31 -4.53
CA TYR A 74 0.66 21.09 -4.49
C TYR A 74 0.28 19.95 -3.54
N ASN A 75 0.98 18.82 -3.60
CA ASN A 75 0.74 17.67 -2.72
C ASN A 75 1.03 18.00 -1.25
N LEU A 76 2.11 18.74 -0.99
CA LEU A 76 2.52 19.18 0.35
C LEU A 76 1.72 20.38 0.87
N ARG A 77 0.87 20.98 0.03
CA ARG A 77 0.06 22.18 0.33
C ARG A 77 0.91 23.43 0.63
N LEU A 78 2.08 23.50 0.00
CA LEU A 78 3.03 24.60 0.09
C LEU A 78 2.70 25.73 -0.90
N ASN A 79 3.53 26.76 -0.93
CA ASN A 79 3.36 27.92 -1.78
C ASN A 79 4.45 27.97 -2.88
N PRO A 80 4.09 27.68 -4.16
CA PRO A 80 5.01 27.61 -5.33
C PRO A 80 5.62 28.93 -5.78
N THR A 81 5.51 29.96 -4.96
CA THR A 81 6.07 31.29 -5.22
C THR A 81 6.91 31.78 -4.06
N LYS A 82 7.18 30.91 -3.08
CA LYS A 82 7.95 31.18 -1.88
C LYS A 82 8.72 29.92 -1.50
N ASN A 83 10.04 30.02 -1.61
CA ASN A 83 10.99 29.00 -1.20
C ASN A 83 10.98 28.65 0.31
N ASP A 84 10.18 29.34 1.12
CA ASP A 84 10.00 29.17 2.57
C ASP A 84 8.57 29.65 2.88
N THR A 85 7.64 28.70 2.90
CA THR A 85 6.21 28.92 3.00
C THR A 85 5.81 29.43 4.39
N ASP A 86 6.42 28.85 5.43
CA ASP A 86 6.04 29.06 6.83
C ASP A 86 6.90 30.15 7.54
N LYS A 87 8.01 30.53 6.93
CA LYS A 87 8.96 31.59 7.33
C LYS A 87 9.80 31.23 8.55
N ASP A 88 10.10 29.95 8.75
CA ASP A 88 10.97 29.50 9.84
C ASP A 88 12.47 29.58 9.50
N LYS A 89 12.81 29.95 8.25
CA LYS A 89 14.15 30.07 7.66
C LYS A 89 14.77 28.77 7.17
N ILE A 90 14.02 27.68 7.14
CA ILE A 90 14.33 26.45 6.41
C ILE A 90 13.60 26.56 5.06
N LEU A 91 14.25 26.15 3.98
CA LEU A 91 13.58 26.16 2.68
C LEU A 91 12.60 24.99 2.61
N ASP A 92 11.48 25.14 1.93
CA ASP A 92 10.46 24.10 1.76
C ASP A 92 11.08 22.78 1.22
N GLY A 93 12.06 22.84 0.32
CA GLY A 93 12.81 21.67 -0.15
C GLY A 93 13.77 21.04 0.87
N ASP A 94 14.20 21.80 1.88
CA ASP A 94 15.09 21.38 2.97
C ASP A 94 14.31 20.95 4.23
N GLU A 95 12.98 21.13 4.26
CA GLU A 95 12.12 20.63 5.34
C GLU A 95 11.96 19.11 5.30
N ASP A 96 11.62 18.51 6.44
CA ASP A 96 11.28 17.09 6.62
C ASP A 96 9.80 17.03 7.05
N THR A 97 8.89 17.00 6.08
CA THR A 97 7.45 17.21 6.31
C THR A 97 6.83 16.08 7.14
N ASP A 98 7.26 14.84 6.90
CA ASP A 98 6.70 13.64 7.52
C ASP A 98 7.54 13.12 8.71
N ARG A 99 8.71 13.73 8.95
CA ARG A 99 9.59 13.53 10.11
C ARG A 99 10.19 12.15 10.13
N ASP A 100 10.70 11.74 9.00
CA ASP A 100 11.28 10.42 8.80
C ASP A 100 12.82 10.42 8.78
N GLY A 101 13.42 11.61 8.66
CA GLY A 101 14.85 11.83 8.62
C GLY A 101 15.41 12.19 7.24
N LEU A 102 14.57 12.30 6.20
CA LEU A 102 14.93 12.85 4.88
C LEU A 102 14.30 14.22 4.69
N THR A 103 14.96 15.07 3.89
CA THR A 103 14.38 16.33 3.45
C THR A 103 13.49 16.10 2.23
N ASN A 104 12.45 16.89 2.05
CA ASN A 104 11.50 16.81 0.93
C ASN A 104 12.20 16.69 -0.44
N SER A 105 13.25 17.49 -0.69
CA SER A 105 14.01 17.45 -1.95
C SER A 105 14.83 16.16 -2.12
N ALA A 106 15.33 15.58 -1.04
CA ALA A 106 16.05 14.31 -1.05
C ALA A 106 15.10 13.15 -1.35
N GLU A 107 13.91 13.19 -0.79
CA GLU A 107 12.85 12.21 -1.05
C GLU A 107 12.39 12.24 -2.51
N VAL A 108 12.15 13.43 -3.07
CA VAL A 108 11.86 13.60 -4.50
C VAL A 108 12.97 13.02 -5.38
N ALA A 109 14.24 13.22 -4.99
CA ALA A 109 15.39 12.67 -5.71
C ALA A 109 15.52 11.14 -5.57
N LEU A 110 15.06 10.57 -4.45
CA LEU A 110 15.01 9.13 -4.17
C LEU A 110 13.78 8.44 -4.76
N GLY A 111 12.75 9.22 -5.13
CA GLY A 111 11.48 8.71 -5.64
C GLY A 111 10.52 8.25 -4.54
N THR A 112 10.76 8.67 -3.30
CA THR A 112 9.82 8.54 -2.18
C THR A 112 8.85 9.73 -2.16
N LYS A 113 7.91 9.74 -1.24
CA LYS A 113 6.82 10.71 -1.12
C LYS A 113 7.04 11.57 0.12
N PRO A 114 7.34 12.88 -0.04
CA PRO A 114 7.60 13.75 1.10
C PRO A 114 6.47 13.91 2.14
N GLU A 115 5.25 13.54 1.76
CA GLU A 115 4.09 13.55 2.65
C GLU A 115 3.86 12.25 3.45
N ASP A 116 4.69 11.22 3.25
CA ASP A 116 4.44 9.85 3.66
C ASP A 116 5.73 9.17 4.14
N ALA A 117 5.95 9.22 5.47
CA ALA A 117 7.17 8.76 6.14
C ALA A 117 7.56 7.30 5.85
N ASP A 118 6.68 6.52 5.22
CA ASP A 118 6.87 5.14 4.79
C ASP A 118 6.18 4.97 3.42
N SER A 119 6.85 5.45 2.38
CA SER A 119 6.27 5.65 1.06
C SER A 119 5.72 4.37 0.42
N ASP A 120 6.28 3.22 0.77
CA ASP A 120 5.85 1.92 0.27
C ASP A 120 5.05 1.08 1.29
N ASN A 121 4.76 1.67 2.45
CA ASN A 121 3.94 1.13 3.53
C ASN A 121 4.47 -0.23 4.04
N ASP A 122 5.79 -0.36 4.16
CA ASP A 122 6.47 -1.57 4.63
C ASP A 122 6.82 -1.56 6.13
N ARG A 123 6.43 -0.48 6.83
CA ARG A 123 6.67 -0.16 8.25
C ARG A 123 8.08 0.28 8.58
N VAL A 124 8.94 0.52 7.59
CA VAL A 124 10.23 1.19 7.76
C VAL A 124 10.11 2.60 7.21
N LYS A 125 10.61 3.57 7.99
CA LYS A 125 10.61 4.96 7.53
C LYS A 125 11.59 5.19 6.40
N ASP A 126 11.27 5.99 5.38
CA ASP A 126 12.15 6.22 4.22
C ASP A 126 13.53 6.74 4.67
N GLY A 127 13.60 7.63 5.67
CA GLY A 127 14.85 8.12 6.25
C GLY A 127 15.60 7.15 7.16
N ALA A 128 14.94 6.10 7.64
CA ALA A 128 15.59 4.95 8.26
C ALA A 128 16.11 3.95 7.21
N GLU A 129 15.71 4.08 5.95
CA GLU A 129 16.19 3.24 4.87
C GLU A 129 17.62 3.60 4.47
N LYS A 130 18.54 2.65 4.68
CA LYS A 130 19.96 2.89 4.38
C LYS A 130 20.19 2.96 2.86
N GLN A 131 20.67 4.10 2.36
CA GLN A 131 21.11 4.28 0.97
C GLN A 131 22.04 3.14 0.53
N GLY A 132 21.61 2.42 -0.52
CA GLY A 132 22.21 1.15 -0.98
C GLY A 132 21.29 -0.07 -0.79
N LYS A 133 20.23 0.06 0.02
CA LYS A 133 19.11 -0.88 0.13
C LYS A 133 17.84 -0.44 -0.62
N THR A 134 17.84 0.79 -1.14
CA THR A 134 16.78 1.50 -1.89
C THR A 134 16.41 0.86 -3.25
N LYS A 135 16.57 -0.46 -3.39
CA LYS A 135 16.13 -1.22 -4.57
C LYS A 135 15.53 -2.59 -4.23
N LEU A 136 15.37 -2.94 -2.94
CA LEU A 136 15.24 -4.35 -2.53
C LEU A 136 14.14 -4.65 -1.50
N ALA A 137 13.41 -3.68 -0.96
CA ALA A 137 12.29 -3.97 -0.04
C ALA A 137 11.28 -4.91 -0.70
N ASN A 138 11.03 -4.75 -2.00
CA ASN A 138 10.23 -5.67 -2.81
C ASN A 138 11.05 -6.64 -3.67
N VAL A 139 12.37 -6.75 -3.51
CA VAL A 139 13.14 -7.81 -4.19
C VAL A 139 12.99 -9.10 -3.43
N ILE A 140 12.68 -10.18 -4.15
CA ILE A 140 12.61 -11.50 -3.56
C ILE A 140 14.03 -11.90 -3.15
N SER A 141 14.22 -12.12 -1.84
CA SER A 141 15.46 -12.67 -1.28
C SER A 141 15.45 -14.20 -1.32
N MET A 142 14.25 -14.80 -1.29
CA MET A 142 14.04 -16.24 -1.34
C MET A 142 12.71 -16.56 -2.01
N LEU A 143 12.68 -17.54 -2.89
CA LEU A 143 11.45 -18.17 -3.37
C LEU A 143 11.64 -19.69 -3.46
N GLU A 144 10.75 -20.43 -2.84
CA GLU A 144 10.67 -21.89 -2.87
C GLU A 144 9.30 -22.30 -3.39
N LEU A 145 9.30 -23.02 -4.52
CA LEU A 145 8.09 -23.48 -5.18
C LEU A 145 8.17 -24.98 -5.46
N GLN A 146 7.18 -25.71 -4.97
CA GLN A 146 6.99 -27.13 -5.23
C GLN A 146 5.65 -27.38 -5.92
N ILE A 147 5.68 -28.09 -7.05
CA ILE A 147 4.47 -28.45 -7.82
C ILE A 147 4.42 -29.97 -7.96
N LYS A 148 3.26 -30.57 -7.64
CA LYS A 148 2.96 -31.99 -7.91
C LYS A 148 1.96 -32.08 -9.05
N THR A 149 2.38 -32.68 -10.15
CA THR A 149 1.57 -32.84 -11.37
C THR A 149 0.59 -34.01 -11.26
N PRO A 150 -0.39 -34.15 -12.19
CA PRO A 150 -1.27 -35.32 -12.24
C PRO A 150 -0.50 -36.64 -12.37
N ALA A 151 0.63 -36.63 -13.09
CA ALA A 151 1.51 -37.78 -13.28
C ALA A 151 2.39 -38.11 -12.05
N HIS A 152 2.09 -37.52 -10.89
CA HIS A 152 2.85 -37.66 -9.63
C HIS A 152 4.31 -37.21 -9.71
N GLN A 153 4.68 -36.45 -10.74
CA GLN A 153 5.99 -35.85 -10.84
C GLN A 153 6.06 -34.61 -9.96
N THR A 154 7.24 -34.37 -9.36
CA THR A 154 7.48 -33.20 -8.50
C THR A 154 8.47 -32.27 -9.17
N ILE A 155 8.04 -31.02 -9.38
CA ILE A 155 8.88 -29.92 -9.83
C ILE A 155 9.29 -29.11 -8.60
N LYS A 156 10.57 -28.77 -8.48
CA LYS A 156 11.10 -27.91 -7.41
C LYS A 156 11.88 -26.75 -7.99
N ILE A 157 11.59 -25.55 -7.51
CA ILE A 157 12.24 -24.31 -7.92
C ILE A 157 12.68 -23.60 -6.65
N GLY A 158 13.98 -23.38 -6.53
CA GLY A 158 14.58 -22.62 -5.44
C GLY A 158 15.32 -21.42 -6.00
N TYR A 159 14.99 -20.23 -5.52
CA TYR A 159 15.67 -18.99 -5.85
C TYR A 159 16.12 -18.32 -4.56
N HIS A 160 17.40 -17.96 -4.49
CA HIS A 160 17.98 -17.25 -3.37
C HIS A 160 18.81 -16.08 -3.88
N TRP A 161 18.64 -14.91 -3.29
CA TRP A 161 19.40 -13.72 -3.60
C TRP A 161 20.03 -13.15 -2.33
N ALA A 162 21.36 -13.22 -2.26
CA ALA A 162 22.14 -12.78 -1.11
C ALA A 162 23.53 -12.33 -1.56
N ASN A 163 24.17 -11.42 -0.81
CA ASN A 163 25.55 -10.97 -1.06
C ASN A 163 25.81 -10.51 -2.51
N ARG A 164 24.82 -9.88 -3.17
CA ARG A 164 24.87 -9.43 -4.58
C ARG A 164 24.92 -10.54 -5.63
N HIS A 165 24.58 -11.78 -5.27
CA HIS A 165 24.47 -12.90 -6.20
C HIS A 165 23.10 -13.57 -6.11
N SER A 166 22.55 -13.97 -7.26
CA SER A 166 21.38 -14.85 -7.33
C SER A 166 21.80 -16.29 -7.61
N HIS A 167 21.14 -17.23 -6.94
CA HIS A 167 21.22 -18.65 -7.21
C HIS A 167 19.83 -19.17 -7.56
N LEU A 168 19.70 -19.76 -8.75
CA LEU A 168 18.45 -20.36 -9.22
C LEU A 168 18.68 -21.84 -9.49
N LEU A 169 17.91 -22.68 -8.81
CA LEU A 169 17.87 -24.12 -8.96
C LEU A 169 16.50 -24.53 -9.50
N ILE A 170 16.48 -25.24 -10.63
CA ILE A 170 15.28 -25.83 -11.21
C ILE A 170 15.50 -27.34 -11.28
N LYS A 171 14.67 -28.11 -10.57
CA LYS A 171 14.58 -29.56 -10.66
C LYS A 171 13.24 -29.91 -11.26
N ASP A 172 13.22 -30.07 -12.57
CA ASP A 172 12.01 -30.32 -13.33
C ASP A 172 12.14 -31.56 -14.24
N PRO A 173 11.52 -32.71 -13.86
CA PRO A 173 11.49 -33.90 -14.71
C PRO A 173 10.55 -33.77 -15.92
N THR A 174 9.62 -32.81 -15.92
CA THR A 174 8.63 -32.61 -17.01
C THR A 174 9.20 -31.78 -18.15
N ARG A 175 10.26 -31.00 -17.87
CA ARG A 175 10.91 -30.04 -18.79
C ARG A 175 9.97 -28.93 -19.26
N GLN A 176 8.92 -28.64 -18.51
CA GLN A 176 7.96 -27.57 -18.79
C GLN A 176 8.44 -26.22 -18.28
N VAL A 177 9.30 -26.19 -17.25
CA VAL A 177 9.76 -24.97 -16.60
C VAL A 177 11.05 -24.46 -17.24
N THR A 178 11.02 -23.23 -17.74
CA THR A 178 12.20 -22.53 -18.27
C THR A 178 12.75 -21.51 -17.27
N LYS A 179 14.03 -21.19 -17.39
CA LYS A 179 14.68 -20.15 -16.57
C LYS A 179 13.98 -18.78 -16.73
N ASP A 180 13.58 -18.44 -17.95
CA ASP A 180 12.92 -17.16 -18.25
C ASP A 180 11.51 -17.08 -17.66
N ALA A 181 10.77 -18.20 -17.64
CA ALA A 181 9.46 -18.26 -16.99
C ALA A 181 9.58 -18.04 -15.48
N VAL A 182 10.58 -18.64 -14.84
CA VAL A 182 10.85 -18.41 -13.40
C VAL A 182 11.24 -16.97 -13.13
N GLN A 183 12.10 -16.40 -13.97
CA GLN A 183 12.50 -15.00 -13.82
C GLN A 183 11.30 -14.05 -14.01
N SER A 184 10.39 -14.38 -14.93
CA SER A 184 9.16 -13.61 -15.14
C SER A 184 8.25 -13.67 -13.90
N LEU A 185 8.07 -14.85 -13.30
CA LEU A 185 7.33 -14.99 -12.05
C LEU A 185 7.92 -14.14 -10.92
N ILE A 186 9.25 -14.17 -10.75
CA ILE A 186 9.94 -13.37 -9.74
C ILE A 186 9.68 -11.89 -9.99
N ASN A 187 9.92 -11.41 -11.21
CA ASN A 187 9.71 -9.99 -11.55
C ASN A 187 8.28 -9.52 -11.28
N ASP A 188 7.28 -10.35 -11.61
CA ASP A 188 5.87 -10.02 -11.40
C ASP A 188 5.51 -9.98 -9.90
N LEU A 189 5.97 -10.94 -9.10
CA LEU A 189 5.75 -10.95 -7.64
C LEU A 189 6.41 -9.77 -6.92
N GLN A 190 7.52 -9.27 -7.46
CA GLN A 190 8.19 -8.05 -6.97
C GLN A 190 7.43 -6.79 -7.38
N ALA A 191 6.88 -6.76 -8.61
CA ALA A 191 6.14 -5.61 -9.13
C ALA A 191 4.71 -5.50 -8.56
N SER A 192 4.16 -6.59 -8.03
CA SER A 192 2.77 -6.66 -7.55
C SER A 192 2.65 -7.39 -6.21
N PRO A 193 3.21 -6.84 -5.11
CA PRO A 193 3.17 -7.47 -3.78
C PRO A 193 1.74 -7.66 -3.23
N SER A 194 0.78 -6.90 -3.75
CA SER A 194 -0.64 -6.93 -3.38
C SER A 194 -1.48 -7.95 -4.15
N TRP A 195 -0.90 -8.73 -5.08
CA TRP A 195 -1.64 -9.76 -5.79
C TRP A 195 -2.36 -10.72 -4.84
N SER A 196 -3.62 -10.98 -5.17
CA SER A 196 -4.43 -12.00 -4.53
C SER A 196 -3.84 -13.38 -4.79
N ASN A 197 -4.17 -14.34 -3.93
CA ASN A 197 -3.69 -15.70 -4.10
C ASN A 197 -4.15 -16.30 -5.44
N ASP A 198 -5.35 -15.95 -5.92
CA ASP A 198 -5.90 -16.48 -7.19
C ASP A 198 -5.15 -15.96 -8.42
N GLU A 199 -4.74 -14.68 -8.41
CA GLU A 199 -3.92 -14.10 -9.48
C GLU A 199 -2.54 -14.75 -9.56
N ILE A 200 -1.91 -15.00 -8.40
CA ILE A 200 -0.62 -15.69 -8.32
C ILE A 200 -0.75 -17.12 -8.89
N ILE A 201 -1.81 -17.84 -8.52
CA ILE A 201 -2.07 -19.20 -9.02
C ILE A 201 -2.25 -19.20 -10.54
N ALA A 202 -3.10 -18.30 -11.06
CA ALA A 202 -3.35 -18.20 -12.49
C ALA A 202 -2.07 -17.87 -13.28
N LYS A 203 -1.21 -16.99 -12.72
CA LYS A 203 0.08 -16.67 -13.32
C LYS A 203 1.00 -17.89 -13.38
N ILE A 204 1.12 -18.64 -12.29
CA ILE A 204 1.97 -19.84 -12.21
C ILE A 204 1.48 -20.94 -13.16
N GLN A 205 0.16 -21.18 -13.19
CA GLN A 205 -0.45 -22.10 -14.14
C GLN A 205 -0.10 -21.75 -15.59
N THR A 206 -0.21 -20.47 -15.94
CA THR A 206 0.06 -19.97 -17.29
C THR A 206 1.55 -20.08 -17.64
N LEU A 207 2.45 -19.63 -16.75
CA LEU A 207 3.90 -19.63 -16.99
C LEU A 207 4.48 -21.04 -17.15
N PHE A 208 3.95 -22.01 -16.40
CA PHE A 208 4.47 -23.38 -16.41
C PHE A 208 3.58 -24.37 -17.16
N SER A 209 2.53 -23.88 -17.83
CA SER A 209 1.59 -24.71 -18.61
C SER A 209 1.08 -25.92 -17.80
N LEU A 210 0.62 -25.67 -16.57
CA LEU A 210 0.25 -26.73 -15.63
C LEU A 210 -1.11 -27.34 -15.99
N ASP A 211 -1.12 -28.65 -16.22
CA ASP A 211 -2.35 -29.43 -16.35
C ASP A 211 -3.05 -29.64 -15.00
N ILE A 212 -4.38 -29.59 -15.00
CA ILE A 212 -5.22 -29.91 -13.85
C ILE A 212 -5.40 -31.44 -13.77
N PRO A 213 -5.37 -32.06 -12.57
CA PRO A 213 -5.18 -31.46 -11.25
C PRO A 213 -3.70 -31.27 -10.88
N PHE A 214 -3.40 -30.19 -10.15
CA PHE A 214 -2.07 -29.99 -9.58
C PHE A 214 -2.16 -29.57 -8.11
N ARG A 215 -1.08 -29.83 -7.37
CA ARG A 215 -0.85 -29.25 -6.05
C ARG A 215 0.35 -28.35 -6.09
N LEU A 216 0.25 -27.20 -5.44
CA LEU A 216 1.29 -26.18 -5.40
C LEU A 216 1.51 -25.73 -3.95
N GLU A 217 2.78 -25.66 -3.56
CA GLU A 217 3.24 -25.02 -2.34
C GLU A 217 4.27 -23.96 -2.73
N LEU A 218 3.98 -22.71 -2.43
CA LEU A 218 4.83 -21.56 -2.72
C LEU A 218 5.13 -20.81 -1.43
N GLU A 219 6.39 -20.53 -1.17
CA GLU A 219 6.84 -19.60 -0.14
C GLU A 219 7.81 -18.61 -0.78
N TRP A 220 7.66 -17.33 -0.46
CA TRP A 220 8.64 -16.32 -0.87
C TRP A 220 8.85 -15.30 0.23
N LYS A 221 10.06 -14.75 0.26
CA LYS A 221 10.50 -13.72 1.18
C LYS A 221 11.06 -12.56 0.40
N TYR A 222 10.73 -11.38 0.89
CA TYR A 222 11.27 -10.12 0.39
C TYR A 222 12.59 -9.78 1.09
N GLY A 223 13.36 -8.87 0.51
CA GLY A 223 14.58 -8.32 1.12
C GLY A 223 14.31 -7.60 2.43
N SER A 224 13.09 -7.10 2.63
CA SER A 224 12.60 -6.53 3.90
C SER A 224 12.38 -7.56 5.01
N GLY A 225 12.38 -8.87 4.70
CA GLY A 225 12.07 -9.94 5.65
C GLY A 225 10.59 -10.36 5.64
N ARG A 226 9.70 -9.58 5.02
CA ARG A 226 8.30 -9.97 4.80
C ARG A 226 8.21 -11.28 4.03
N ALA A 227 7.38 -12.21 4.51
CA ALA A 227 7.20 -13.53 3.92
C ALA A 227 5.73 -13.80 3.59
N ARG A 228 5.48 -14.53 2.50
CA ARG A 228 4.15 -15.07 2.17
C ARG A 228 4.25 -16.54 1.83
N LYS A 229 3.21 -17.28 2.21
CA LYS A 229 3.06 -18.70 1.91
C LYS A 229 1.69 -18.99 1.32
N LEU A 230 1.69 -19.84 0.31
CA LEU A 230 0.51 -20.26 -0.43
C LEU A 230 0.52 -21.78 -0.58
N SER A 231 -0.62 -22.42 -0.32
CA SER A 231 -0.81 -23.85 -0.55
C SER A 231 -2.13 -24.06 -1.27
N VAL A 232 -2.07 -24.77 -2.39
CA VAL A 232 -3.18 -24.89 -3.34
C VAL A 232 -3.30 -26.34 -3.76
N LYS A 233 -4.54 -26.81 -3.76
CA LYS A 233 -4.93 -28.08 -4.38
C LYS A 233 -6.02 -27.79 -5.39
N GLN A 234 -5.65 -27.79 -6.66
CA GLN A 234 -6.60 -27.58 -7.74
C GLN A 234 -7.08 -28.92 -8.27
N VAL A 235 -8.37 -29.18 -8.12
CA VAL A 235 -9.07 -30.34 -8.65
C VAL A 235 -10.06 -29.86 -9.71
N GLN A 236 -10.43 -30.70 -10.67
CA GLN A 236 -11.32 -30.30 -11.77
C GLN A 236 -12.61 -29.66 -11.22
N GLY A 237 -12.77 -28.34 -11.44
CA GLY A 237 -13.94 -27.56 -11.03
C GLY A 237 -13.94 -27.02 -9.59
N ASN A 238 -12.87 -27.18 -8.79
CA ASN A 238 -12.81 -26.62 -7.42
C ASN A 238 -11.37 -26.22 -7.01
N ILE A 239 -11.20 -25.02 -6.43
CA ILE A 239 -9.93 -24.49 -5.92
C ILE A 239 -10.03 -24.43 -4.38
N GLU A 240 -9.21 -25.23 -3.67
CA GLU A 240 -9.03 -25.11 -2.22
C GLU A 240 -7.72 -24.37 -1.94
N ASN A 241 -7.81 -23.22 -1.25
CA ASN A 241 -6.71 -22.30 -0.99
C ASN A 241 -6.62 -21.94 0.51
N THR A 242 -5.46 -22.17 1.12
CA THR A 242 -5.18 -21.82 2.52
C THR A 242 -3.87 -21.04 2.58
N GLY A 243 -3.91 -19.73 2.34
CA GLY A 243 -2.77 -18.83 2.54
C GLY A 243 -2.86 -18.14 3.91
N GLN A 244 -1.75 -18.08 4.64
CA GLN A 244 -1.66 -17.42 5.95
C GLN A 244 -0.52 -16.37 5.91
N LEU A 245 -0.83 -15.15 6.35
CA LEU A 245 0.15 -14.09 6.60
C LEU A 245 0.96 -14.49 7.84
N GLY A 246 2.28 -14.58 7.69
CA GLY A 246 3.19 -14.82 8.81
C GLY A 246 3.72 -13.49 9.32
N ASP A 247 2.96 -12.82 10.18
CA ASP A 247 3.48 -11.74 11.01
C ASP A 247 4.29 -12.39 12.14
N HIS A 248 5.55 -12.72 11.86
CA HIS A 248 6.54 -13.00 12.91
C HIS A 248 7.47 -11.79 12.98
N GLU A 249 7.07 -10.80 13.77
CA GLU A 249 8.00 -9.89 14.43
C GLU A 249 8.91 -10.77 15.29
N ASN A 250 10.17 -10.90 14.86
CA ASN A 250 11.21 -11.45 15.70
C ASN A 250 11.58 -10.36 16.71
N ASP A 251 11.00 -10.45 17.90
CA ASP A 251 11.53 -9.82 19.10
C ASP A 251 12.86 -10.49 19.45
N ASP A 252 13.96 -9.95 18.93
CA ASP A 252 15.30 -10.19 19.44
C ASP A 252 15.87 -8.84 19.91
N ASP A 253 15.68 -8.50 21.20
CA ASP A 253 16.74 -7.79 21.92
C ASP A 253 16.81 -8.12 23.42
N GLN A 254 17.99 -8.67 23.74
CA GLN A 254 18.79 -8.59 24.97
C GLN A 254 18.31 -9.16 26.31
N GLY A 255 19.14 -10.10 26.75
CA GLY A 255 19.13 -10.63 28.10
C GLY A 255 19.51 -9.60 29.16
N HIS A 256 18.96 -9.84 30.35
CA HIS A 256 19.60 -9.45 31.59
C HIS A 256 19.99 -10.70 32.35
N ASN A 257 21.30 -10.78 32.53
CA ASN A 257 22.00 -11.72 33.37
C ASN A 257 22.02 -11.11 34.77
N ASP A 258 21.30 -11.70 35.73
CA ASP A 258 21.61 -11.49 37.15
C ASP A 258 21.63 -12.84 37.87
N ASN A 259 22.84 -13.14 38.32
CA ASN A 259 23.25 -14.31 39.06
C ASN A 259 23.19 -14.00 40.56
N GLY A 260 22.68 -14.93 41.36
CA GLY A 260 23.03 -15.02 42.78
C GLY A 260 21.86 -15.31 43.72
N GLY A 261 21.72 -16.58 44.12
CA GLY A 261 20.78 -16.95 45.17
C GLY A 261 20.71 -18.45 45.46
N ASN A 262 21.86 -19.09 45.67
CA ASN A 262 21.99 -20.47 46.14
C ASN A 262 21.60 -20.62 47.62
N ILE A 263 20.51 -21.35 47.91
CA ILE A 263 20.23 -22.14 49.14
C ILE A 263 19.17 -23.17 48.68
N GLY A 264 19.25 -24.50 48.82
CA GLY A 264 20.09 -25.39 49.60
C GLY A 264 19.17 -26.45 50.23
N GLY A 265 19.34 -27.71 49.80
CA GLY A 265 18.87 -28.94 50.45
C GLY A 265 17.37 -29.25 50.34
N ASP A 266 16.92 -30.49 50.37
CA ASP A 266 17.53 -31.82 50.30
C ASP A 266 16.39 -32.77 49.92
N ASP A 267 16.76 -33.94 49.42
CA ASP A 267 15.93 -35.10 49.16
C ASP A 267 14.95 -35.41 50.31
N ASP A 268 13.73 -35.87 50.01
CA ASP A 268 13.34 -37.27 50.25
C ASP A 268 11.83 -37.56 50.14
N HIS A 269 11.58 -38.74 49.54
CA HIS A 269 10.54 -39.73 49.85
C HIS A 269 9.16 -39.72 49.18
N ASN A 270 8.89 -40.93 48.66
CA ASN A 270 7.67 -41.52 48.16
C ASN A 270 6.56 -41.68 49.23
N ASP A 271 5.44 -42.16 48.73
CA ASP A 271 4.35 -42.94 49.36
C ASP A 271 3.08 -42.11 49.55
N ASP A 272 2.06 -42.34 48.72
CA ASP A 272 1.04 -43.40 48.76
C ASP A 272 -0.11 -43.10 49.74
N ASP A 273 -1.31 -43.27 49.19
CA ASP A 273 -2.57 -43.64 49.84
C ASP A 273 -3.36 -42.68 50.77
N ARG A 274 -4.60 -42.46 50.29
CA ARG A 274 -5.92 -42.58 50.96
C ARG A 274 -6.58 -41.39 51.68
N ASP A 275 -7.79 -41.14 51.17
CA ASP A 275 -9.08 -41.02 51.87
C ASP A 275 -9.15 -40.23 53.18
N GLU A 276 -9.81 -39.06 53.12
CA GLU A 276 -11.11 -38.79 53.75
C GLU A 276 -11.71 -37.46 53.24
#